data_AF-A0A836THT1-F1
#
_entry.id   AF-A0A836THT1-F1
#
_cell.length_a   1.000
_cell.length_b   1.000
_cell.length_c   1.000
_cell.angle_alpha   90.00
_cell.angle_beta   90.00
_cell.angle_gamma   90.00
#
_symmetry.space_group_name_H-M   'P 1'
#
loop_
_entity.id
_entity.type
_entity.pdbx_description
1 polymer ?
#
loop_
_entity_poly.entity_id
_entity_poly.type
_entity_poly.pdbx_seq_one_letter_code
_entity_poly.pdbx_strand_id
1 'polypeptide(L)'
;MADIVFKPYLIEHVHSAVVTARQTKEGGSVARTDRHLSPYREDYWQVGGAHQALIAAAKKNRAIDFARRRYRRFKYNPQSPLHKRIFGTVSGSQSWNLGALHGAKVEWMAQSNCVWDFPIVESVSRPSAAAASRDQKACQEIILNFLKDLEVSVEQSFGVLIETAAVAAAWTERLASLEPVYEGARQKTNAQFQYLVAAMGNSFIRAVSLGGIDAGATVTGVFHGHHVGYKNLADYCYIEFGACNEFIGPTTKGANSLRDVANHFEFTRGKIESFKSLETCTYHDLWIRHQGTLKASQSRNVMILGFPADDIRYSYGAGLFNPIRLDLEIRLCRTLRASGYKVLYKPHPSSINLSRALIQDEVDE
;
A
#
# COMPACT_ATOMS: atom_id res chain seq x y z
N MET A 1 15.22 -5.31 6.75
CA MET A 1 14.26 -4.46 6.02
C MET A 1 13.54 -5.34 5.02
N ALA A 2 12.21 -5.28 4.95
CA ALA A 2 11.43 -6.14 4.07
C ALA A 2 10.49 -5.27 3.22
N ASP A 3 10.65 -5.33 1.89
CA ASP A 3 9.78 -4.61 0.96
C ASP A 3 8.49 -5.39 0.75
N ILE A 4 7.37 -4.68 0.80
CA ILE A 4 6.02 -5.24 0.67
C ILE A 4 5.65 -5.61 -0.76
N VAL A 5 6.32 -5.00 -1.74
CA VAL A 5 6.08 -5.26 -3.16
C VAL A 5 6.76 -6.56 -3.60
N PHE A 6 7.72 -7.09 -2.82
CA PHE A 6 8.49 -8.27 -3.25
C PHE A 6 7.61 -9.48 -3.53
N LYS A 7 6.75 -9.84 -2.58
CA LYS A 7 5.89 -11.02 -2.72
C LYS A 7 4.87 -10.85 -3.86
N PRO A 8 4.08 -9.77 -3.94
CA PRO A 8 3.22 -9.52 -5.09
C PRO A 8 3.96 -9.56 -6.42
N TYR A 9 5.15 -8.94 -6.49
CA TYR A 9 6.00 -8.96 -7.69
C TYR A 9 6.38 -10.38 -8.10
N LEU A 10 6.83 -11.23 -7.15
CA LEU A 10 7.20 -12.60 -7.47
C LEU A 10 6.02 -13.42 -7.99
N ILE A 11 4.84 -13.25 -7.41
CA ILE A 11 3.61 -13.92 -7.86
C ILE A 11 3.31 -13.51 -9.31
N GLU A 12 3.38 -12.22 -9.62
CA GLU A 12 3.14 -11.69 -10.95
C GLU A 12 4.22 -12.14 -11.96
N HIS A 13 5.49 -12.13 -11.56
CA HIS A 13 6.61 -12.56 -12.39
C HIS A 13 6.47 -14.04 -12.78
N VAL A 14 6.21 -14.91 -11.79
CA VAL A 14 5.96 -16.34 -12.04
C VAL A 14 4.72 -16.53 -12.91
N HIS A 15 3.63 -15.83 -12.61
CA HIS A 15 2.39 -15.94 -13.37
C HIS A 15 2.59 -15.52 -14.84
N SER A 16 3.27 -14.39 -15.08
CA SER A 16 3.60 -13.89 -16.42
C SER A 16 4.50 -14.86 -17.19
N ALA A 17 5.52 -15.43 -16.54
CA ALA A 17 6.39 -16.43 -17.14
C ALA A 17 5.60 -17.67 -17.57
N VAL A 18 4.74 -18.20 -16.69
CA VAL A 18 3.91 -19.38 -16.95
C VAL A 18 2.90 -19.13 -18.08
N VAL A 19 2.18 -18.01 -18.04
CA VAL A 19 1.21 -17.65 -19.09
C VAL A 19 1.91 -17.49 -20.43
N THR A 20 3.05 -16.79 -20.46
CA THR A 20 3.81 -16.62 -21.71
C THR A 20 4.27 -17.96 -22.27
N ALA A 21 4.88 -18.82 -21.45
CA ALA A 21 5.36 -20.12 -21.90
C ALA A 21 4.23 -20.99 -22.48
N ARG A 22 3.05 -20.98 -21.85
CA ARG A 22 1.87 -21.71 -22.33
C ARG A 22 1.34 -21.15 -23.65
N GLN A 23 1.19 -19.83 -23.76
CA GLN A 23 0.73 -19.18 -24.98
C GLN A 23 1.69 -19.42 -26.14
N THR A 24 3.01 -19.31 -25.92
CA THR A 24 4.02 -19.63 -26.94
C THR A 24 3.92 -21.09 -27.39
N LYS A 25 3.72 -22.04 -26.47
CA LYS A 25 3.54 -23.46 -26.79
C LYS A 25 2.29 -23.71 -27.65
N GLU A 26 1.24 -22.92 -27.48
CA GLU A 26 -0.01 -22.99 -28.24
C GLU A 26 0.05 -22.22 -29.58
N GLY A 27 1.21 -21.64 -29.94
CA GLY A 27 1.36 -20.82 -31.15
C GLY A 27 0.77 -19.41 -31.02
N GLY A 28 0.33 -19.02 -29.82
CA GLY A 28 -0.08 -17.68 -29.50
C GLY A 28 1.12 -16.75 -29.30
N SER A 29 0.85 -15.44 -29.37
CA SER A 29 1.81 -14.42 -28.94
C SER A 29 1.20 -13.63 -27.79
N VAL A 30 1.96 -13.51 -26.69
CA VAL A 30 1.61 -12.57 -25.63
C VAL A 30 2.31 -11.26 -25.98
N ALA A 31 1.53 -10.22 -26.25
CA ALA A 31 2.06 -8.87 -26.34
C ALA A 31 2.71 -8.51 -25.01
N ARG A 32 4.03 -8.69 -24.91
CA ARG A 32 4.80 -8.28 -23.75
C ARG A 32 4.90 -6.76 -23.79
N THR A 33 4.10 -6.07 -22.99
CA THR A 33 4.39 -4.67 -22.68
C THR A 33 5.73 -4.60 -21.92
N ASP A 34 6.51 -3.55 -22.14
CA ASP A 34 7.79 -3.31 -21.42
C ASP A 34 7.62 -3.39 -19.89
N ARG A 35 6.40 -3.17 -19.41
CA ARG A 35 5.97 -3.29 -18.01
C ARG A 35 6.13 -4.69 -17.41
N HIS A 36 6.07 -5.76 -18.22
CA HIS A 36 6.22 -7.15 -17.74
C HIS A 36 7.64 -7.72 -17.94
N LEU A 37 8.42 -7.12 -18.84
CA LEU A 37 9.79 -7.53 -19.15
C LEU A 37 10.83 -6.81 -18.31
N SER A 38 10.48 -5.63 -17.83
CA SER A 38 11.32 -4.91 -16.90
C SER A 38 11.19 -5.57 -15.53
N PRO A 39 12.27 -6.09 -14.91
CA PRO A 39 12.27 -6.39 -13.48
C PRO A 39 11.97 -5.12 -12.64
N TYR A 40 11.90 -3.96 -13.29
CA TYR A 40 11.54 -2.65 -12.80
C TYR A 40 10.08 -2.31 -13.18
N ARG A 41 9.12 -2.47 -12.26
CA ARG A 41 7.79 -1.85 -12.39
C ARG A 41 7.89 -0.31 -12.36
N GLU A 42 6.83 0.43 -12.70
CA GLU A 42 6.83 1.91 -12.60
C GLU A 42 7.09 2.42 -11.17
N ASP A 43 6.71 1.68 -10.12
CA ASP A 43 7.07 1.99 -8.73
C ASP A 43 8.57 1.79 -8.47
N TYR A 44 9.24 1.03 -9.31
CA TYR A 44 10.65 0.70 -9.22
C TYR A 44 11.54 1.87 -9.69
N TRP A 45 11.17 2.53 -10.79
CA TRP A 45 11.77 3.82 -11.19
C TRP A 45 11.54 4.89 -10.10
N GLN A 46 10.46 4.77 -9.32
CA GLN A 46 10.17 5.70 -8.21
C GLN A 46 11.06 5.49 -6.98
N VAL A 47 11.61 4.30 -6.72
CA VAL A 47 12.46 4.10 -5.54
C VAL A 47 13.90 4.56 -5.79
N GLY A 48 14.55 4.15 -6.89
CA GLY A 48 15.93 4.55 -7.19
C GLY A 48 16.03 5.95 -7.82
N GLY A 49 15.38 6.14 -8.97
CA GLY A 49 15.38 7.41 -9.72
C GLY A 49 14.57 8.50 -9.03
N ALA A 50 13.37 8.17 -8.51
CA ALA A 50 12.60 9.18 -7.78
C ALA A 50 13.12 9.45 -6.37
N HIS A 51 13.89 8.61 -5.67
CA HIS A 51 14.54 9.09 -4.44
C HIS A 51 15.51 10.24 -4.71
N GLN A 52 16.36 10.12 -5.75
CA GLN A 52 17.27 11.20 -6.12
C GLN A 52 16.53 12.41 -6.70
N ALA A 53 15.54 12.20 -7.56
CA ALA A 53 14.72 13.28 -8.12
C ALA A 53 13.82 13.94 -7.07
N LEU A 54 13.29 13.21 -6.09
CA LEU A 54 12.51 13.72 -4.95
C LEU A 54 13.40 14.45 -3.96
N ILE A 55 14.62 13.98 -3.68
CA ILE A 55 15.61 14.75 -2.91
C ILE A 55 15.93 16.06 -3.63
N ALA A 56 16.16 16.01 -4.95
CA ALA A 56 16.44 17.20 -5.75
C ALA A 56 15.23 18.16 -5.80
N ALA A 57 14.01 17.64 -5.96
CA ALA A 57 12.78 18.40 -5.96
C ALA A 57 12.45 18.99 -4.58
N ALA A 58 12.66 18.23 -3.50
CA ALA A 58 12.50 18.69 -2.12
C ALA A 58 13.54 19.77 -1.77
N LYS A 59 14.74 19.73 -2.37
CA LYS A 59 15.71 20.84 -2.28
C LYS A 59 15.20 22.08 -3.01
N LYS A 60 14.57 21.93 -4.18
CA LYS A 60 14.03 23.04 -4.99
C LYS A 60 12.77 23.67 -4.37
N ASN A 61 11.95 22.90 -3.66
CA ASN A 61 10.64 23.33 -3.15
C ASN A 61 10.58 23.51 -1.62
N ARG A 62 11.72 23.66 -0.93
CA ARG A 62 11.79 23.75 0.55
C ARG A 62 10.81 24.74 1.17
N ALA A 63 10.61 25.90 0.53
CA ALA A 63 9.70 26.93 1.02
C ALA A 63 8.22 26.47 0.95
N ILE A 64 7.82 25.84 -0.16
CA ILE A 64 6.48 25.30 -0.37
C ILE A 64 6.21 24.19 0.64
N ASP A 65 7.19 23.30 0.82
CA ASP A 65 7.08 22.17 1.73
C ASP A 65 7.02 22.60 3.20
N PHE A 66 7.81 23.61 3.56
CA PHE A 66 7.71 24.27 4.86
C PHE A 66 6.32 24.89 5.08
N ALA A 67 5.80 25.63 4.08
CA ALA A 67 4.47 26.23 4.15
C ALA A 67 3.36 25.16 4.28
N ARG A 68 3.44 24.07 3.50
CA ARG A 68 2.51 22.92 3.59
C ARG A 68 2.56 22.26 4.96
N ARG A 69 3.75 22.02 5.51
CA ARG A 69 3.95 21.46 6.85
C ARG A 69 3.35 22.38 7.92
N ARG A 70 3.58 23.70 7.84
CA ARG A 70 2.99 24.69 8.75
C ARG A 70 1.47 24.72 8.65
N TYR A 71 0.91 24.75 7.44
CA TYR A 71 -0.53 24.67 7.22
C TYR A 71 -1.14 23.40 7.82
N ARG A 72 -0.53 22.23 7.58
CA ARG A 72 -0.99 20.95 8.14
C ARG A 72 -0.93 20.94 9.67
N ARG A 73 0.18 21.43 10.27
CA ARG A 73 0.30 21.59 11.73
C ARG A 73 -0.82 22.48 12.28
N PHE A 74 -1.09 23.60 11.62
CA PHE A 74 -2.15 24.52 12.04
C PHE A 74 -3.53 23.86 11.93
N LYS A 75 -3.84 23.22 10.80
CA LYS A 75 -5.16 22.64 10.52
C LYS A 75 -5.47 21.40 11.38
N TYR A 76 -4.50 20.51 11.56
CA TYR A 76 -4.72 19.17 12.12
C TYR A 76 -4.26 18.99 13.57
N ASN A 77 -3.86 20.08 14.25
CA ASN A 77 -3.65 20.09 15.69
C ASN A 77 -4.58 21.08 16.42
N PRO A 78 -5.92 21.06 16.19
CA PRO A 78 -6.84 22.00 16.82
C PRO A 78 -6.83 21.93 18.35
N GLN A 79 -6.53 20.76 18.92
CA GLN A 79 -6.40 20.49 20.36
C GLN A 79 -5.19 21.19 21.00
N SER A 80 -4.21 21.63 20.20
CA SER A 80 -3.04 22.33 20.69
C SER A 80 -3.31 23.82 20.89
N PRO A 81 -2.77 24.47 21.95
CA PRO A 81 -2.81 25.91 22.09
C PRO A 81 -2.30 26.64 20.84
N LEU A 82 -2.90 27.77 20.49
CA LEU A 82 -2.59 28.52 19.27
C LEU A 82 -1.09 28.82 19.12
N HIS A 83 -0.41 29.17 20.22
CA HIS A 83 1.03 29.40 20.21
C HIS A 83 1.84 28.14 19.85
N LYS A 84 1.41 26.93 20.28
CA LYS A 84 2.03 25.66 19.84
C LYS A 84 1.70 25.32 18.38
N ARG A 85 0.55 25.77 17.86
CA ARG A 85 0.20 25.57 16.43
C ARG A 85 1.03 26.47 15.52
N ILE A 86 1.25 27.72 15.92
CA ILE A 86 2.00 28.73 15.16
C ILE A 86 3.51 28.54 15.35
N PHE A 87 3.96 28.54 16.61
CA PHE A 87 5.38 28.55 17.01
C PHE A 87 5.91 27.19 17.44
N GLY A 88 5.04 26.19 17.65
CA GLY A 88 5.48 24.85 17.99
C GLY A 88 6.40 24.26 16.92
N THR A 89 7.22 23.33 17.36
CA THR A 89 8.57 23.67 17.78
C THR A 89 9.53 23.91 16.60
N VAL A 90 10.41 24.91 16.77
CA VAL A 90 11.65 25.06 16.00
C VAL A 90 12.66 23.96 16.41
N SER A 91 12.50 23.37 17.61
CA SER A 91 13.12 22.10 18.03
C SER A 91 12.32 20.88 17.52
N GLY A 92 12.97 19.75 17.26
CA GLY A 92 12.33 18.59 16.61
C GLY A 92 11.08 18.07 17.34
N SER A 93 9.99 17.87 16.61
CA SER A 93 8.81 17.16 17.13
C SER A 93 9.16 15.68 17.34
N GLN A 94 8.72 15.11 18.47
CA GLN A 94 8.77 13.68 18.76
C GLN A 94 7.54 12.92 18.24
N SER A 95 6.64 13.58 17.50
CA SER A 95 5.43 12.94 16.96
C SER A 95 5.27 13.25 15.47
N TRP A 96 5.38 12.23 14.62
CA TRP A 96 5.29 12.36 13.16
C TRP A 96 4.05 11.68 12.60
N ASN A 97 3.43 12.34 11.64
CA ASN A 97 2.32 11.84 10.88
C ASN A 97 2.78 11.57 9.44
N LEU A 98 2.77 10.30 9.03
CA LEU A 98 3.26 9.86 7.72
C LEU A 98 2.12 9.29 6.86
N GLY A 99 2.21 9.52 5.55
CA GLY A 99 1.24 9.01 4.56
C GLY A 99 -0.06 9.80 4.47
N ALA A 100 -1.08 9.17 3.89
CA ALA A 100 -2.35 9.80 3.58
C ALA A 100 -3.08 10.31 4.85
N LEU A 101 -3.82 11.41 4.71
CA LEU A 101 -4.67 11.97 5.76
C LEU A 101 -6.13 11.67 5.45
N HIS A 102 -6.60 10.49 5.88
CA HIS A 102 -8.00 10.10 5.81
C HIS A 102 -8.72 10.36 7.14
N GLY A 103 -10.06 10.28 7.12
CA GLY A 103 -10.92 10.65 8.25
C GLY A 103 -10.51 10.01 9.58
N ALA A 104 -10.31 8.68 9.60
CA ALA A 104 -9.93 7.96 10.82
C ALA A 104 -8.64 8.48 11.47
N LYS A 105 -7.64 8.85 10.66
CA LYS A 105 -6.37 9.36 11.14
C LYS A 105 -6.53 10.79 11.69
N VAL A 106 -7.37 11.61 11.07
CA VAL A 106 -7.72 12.95 11.57
C VAL A 106 -8.48 12.86 12.90
N GLU A 107 -9.44 11.95 13.00
CA GLU A 107 -10.20 11.69 14.22
C GLU A 107 -9.28 11.23 15.36
N TRP A 108 -8.35 10.30 15.08
CA TRP A 108 -7.36 9.87 16.07
C TRP A 108 -6.47 11.02 16.54
N MET A 109 -5.97 11.85 15.63
CA MET A 109 -5.15 13.01 15.99
C MET A 109 -5.92 13.97 16.92
N ALA A 110 -7.21 14.19 16.67
CA ALA A 110 -8.05 15.06 17.49
C ALA A 110 -8.30 14.50 18.90
N GLN A 111 -8.35 13.17 19.04
CA GLN A 111 -8.47 12.48 20.33
C GLN A 111 -7.12 12.37 21.08
N SER A 112 -6.00 12.44 20.36
CA SER A 112 -4.66 12.34 20.94
C SER A 112 -4.22 13.64 21.60
N ASN A 113 -3.54 13.55 22.75
CA ASN A 113 -2.88 14.69 23.40
C ASN A 113 -1.52 15.07 22.76
N CYS A 114 -1.27 14.64 21.53
CA CYS A 114 0.01 14.82 20.83
C CYS A 114 -0.07 15.96 19.82
N VAL A 115 1.05 16.68 19.65
CA VAL A 115 1.21 17.68 18.58
C VAL A 115 1.88 17.00 17.40
N TRP A 116 1.11 16.70 16.37
CA TRP A 116 1.58 15.99 15.20
C TRP A 116 2.31 16.91 14.23
N ASP A 117 3.45 16.41 13.78
CA ASP A 117 4.22 16.99 12.72
C ASP A 117 4.01 16.24 11.40
N PHE A 118 4.29 16.91 10.28
CA PHE A 118 4.05 16.38 8.94
C PHE A 118 5.34 16.47 8.12
N PRO A 119 6.39 15.72 8.49
CA PRO A 119 7.62 15.70 7.71
C PRO A 119 7.34 15.11 6.33
N ILE A 120 8.11 15.57 5.35
CA ILE A 120 8.23 14.90 4.06
C ILE A 120 9.16 13.72 4.29
N VAL A 121 8.75 12.52 3.90
CA VAL A 121 9.45 11.27 4.22
C VAL A 121 10.91 11.34 3.72
N GLU A 122 11.10 11.91 2.55
CA GLU A 122 12.38 12.12 1.88
C GLU A 122 13.30 13.12 2.63
N SER A 123 12.72 13.99 3.46
CA SER A 123 13.49 14.88 4.34
C SER A 123 14.02 14.18 5.61
N VAL A 124 13.45 13.02 5.95
CA VAL A 124 13.93 12.15 7.03
C VAL A 124 15.24 11.46 6.60
N SER A 125 15.37 11.14 5.31
CA SER A 125 16.42 10.32 4.71
C SER A 125 17.79 10.98 4.49
N ARG A 126 18.15 12.05 5.21
CA ARG A 126 19.51 12.64 5.03
C ARG A 126 20.55 11.57 5.39
N PRO A 127 21.34 11.07 4.43
CA PRO A 127 22.35 10.08 4.72
C PRO A 127 23.36 10.72 5.67
N SER A 128 23.57 10.11 6.83
CA SER A 128 24.87 10.26 7.47
C SER A 128 25.87 9.63 6.50
N ALA A 129 26.91 10.36 6.08
CA ALA A 129 27.97 9.85 5.22
C ALA A 129 28.69 8.61 5.81
N ALA A 130 28.40 8.24 7.06
CA ALA A 130 28.98 7.14 7.81
C ALA A 130 28.02 5.97 8.06
N ALA A 131 26.82 5.92 7.46
CA ALA A 131 25.98 4.73 7.55
C ALA A 131 26.65 3.61 6.74
N ALA A 132 27.31 2.67 7.44
CA ALA A 132 27.88 1.48 6.85
C ALA A 132 26.80 0.80 6.01
N SER A 133 27.03 0.65 4.70
CA SER A 133 26.16 -0.19 3.88
C SER A 133 26.15 -1.56 4.53
N ARG A 134 24.98 -2.07 4.91
CA ARG A 134 24.85 -3.51 5.18
C ARG A 134 25.49 -4.25 4.02
N ASP A 135 26.06 -5.42 4.32
CA ASP A 135 26.72 -6.24 3.31
C ASP A 135 25.74 -6.56 2.17
N GLN A 136 25.82 -5.78 1.10
CA GLN A 136 24.94 -5.90 -0.07
C GLN A 136 25.12 -7.26 -0.71
N LYS A 137 26.33 -7.82 -0.65
CA LYS A 137 26.63 -9.16 -1.13
C LYS A 137 25.89 -10.21 -0.30
N ALA A 138 25.94 -10.11 1.03
CA ALA A 138 25.16 -11.00 1.90
C ALA A 138 23.64 -10.89 1.65
N CYS A 139 23.13 -9.66 1.46
CA CYS A 139 21.72 -9.45 1.11
C CYS A 139 21.36 -10.11 -0.23
N GLN A 140 22.19 -9.93 -1.25
CA GLN A 140 22.01 -10.52 -2.57
C GLN A 140 22.06 -12.05 -2.51
N GLU A 141 22.98 -12.62 -1.74
CA GLU A 141 23.10 -14.08 -1.54
C GLU A 141 21.84 -14.66 -0.91
N ILE A 142 21.28 -14.01 0.12
CA ILE A 142 20.01 -14.43 0.75
C ILE A 142 18.86 -14.42 -0.27
N ILE A 143 18.71 -13.34 -1.03
CA ILE A 143 17.65 -13.20 -2.04
C ILE A 143 17.83 -14.25 -3.13
N LEU A 144 19.06 -14.41 -3.64
CA LEU A 144 19.37 -15.34 -4.71
C LEU A 144 19.11 -16.80 -4.29
N ASN A 145 19.47 -17.19 -3.07
CA ASN A 145 19.21 -18.54 -2.58
C ASN A 145 17.71 -18.83 -2.52
N PHE A 146 16.91 -17.91 -1.98
CA PHE A 146 15.46 -18.03 -1.99
C PHE A 146 14.89 -18.13 -3.42
N LEU A 147 15.40 -17.34 -4.36
CA LEU A 147 14.93 -17.36 -5.75
C LEU A 147 15.29 -18.64 -6.49
N LYS A 148 16.44 -19.26 -6.18
CA LYS A 148 16.81 -20.58 -6.72
C LYS A 148 15.83 -21.68 -6.28
N ASP A 149 15.45 -21.67 -5.00
CA ASP A 149 14.45 -22.62 -4.48
C ASP A 149 13.08 -22.42 -5.16
N LEU A 150 12.72 -21.15 -5.42
CA LEU A 150 11.51 -20.79 -6.16
C LEU A 150 11.58 -21.26 -7.62
N GLU A 151 12.70 -21.05 -8.30
CA GLU A 151 12.93 -21.48 -9.68
C GLU A 151 12.75 -23.00 -9.84
N VAL A 152 13.37 -23.78 -8.95
CA VAL A 152 13.20 -25.25 -8.93
C VAL A 152 11.72 -25.62 -8.78
N SER A 153 10.99 -24.97 -7.88
CA SER A 153 9.57 -25.25 -7.67
C SER A 153 8.71 -24.88 -8.89
N VAL A 154 9.03 -23.77 -9.55
CA VAL A 154 8.30 -23.29 -10.75
C VAL A 154 8.58 -24.18 -11.95
N GLU A 155 9.84 -24.59 -12.16
CA GLU A 155 10.22 -25.53 -13.20
C GLU A 155 9.51 -26.88 -13.02
N GLN A 156 9.52 -27.44 -11.80
CA GLN A 156 8.84 -28.70 -11.50
C GLN A 156 7.31 -28.62 -11.69
N SER A 157 6.69 -27.50 -11.31
CA SER A 157 5.22 -27.37 -11.35
C SER A 157 4.68 -26.98 -12.72
N PHE A 158 5.46 -26.23 -13.51
CA PHE A 158 4.97 -25.59 -14.73
C PHE A 158 5.84 -25.83 -15.96
N GLY A 159 7.05 -26.38 -15.83
CA GLY A 159 8.00 -26.57 -16.93
C GLY A 159 8.54 -25.25 -17.48
N VAL A 160 8.70 -24.24 -16.61
CA VAL A 160 9.10 -22.88 -16.98
C VAL A 160 10.24 -22.42 -16.09
N LEU A 161 11.27 -21.82 -16.70
CA LEU A 161 12.36 -21.14 -16.00
C LEU A 161 12.01 -19.66 -15.77
N ILE A 162 12.48 -19.11 -14.65
CA ILE A 162 12.27 -17.70 -14.28
C ILE A 162 13.62 -16.99 -14.11
N GLU A 163 13.67 -15.68 -14.33
CA GLU A 163 14.92 -14.92 -14.33
C GLU A 163 15.42 -14.59 -12.90
N THR A 164 15.95 -15.57 -12.19
CA THR A 164 16.34 -15.42 -10.77
C THR A 164 17.46 -14.39 -10.55
N ALA A 165 18.49 -14.39 -11.39
CA ALA A 165 19.64 -13.50 -11.23
C ALA A 165 19.27 -12.02 -11.42
N ALA A 166 18.45 -11.71 -12.43
CA ALA A 166 17.99 -10.35 -12.70
C ALA A 166 17.09 -9.85 -11.56
N VAL A 167 16.16 -10.69 -11.07
CA VAL A 167 15.30 -10.37 -9.93
C VAL A 167 16.12 -10.16 -8.65
N ALA A 168 17.15 -10.97 -8.40
CA ALA A 168 18.02 -10.83 -7.23
C ALA A 168 18.80 -9.51 -7.24
N ALA A 169 19.44 -9.19 -8.37
CA ALA A 169 20.20 -7.96 -8.55
C ALA A 169 19.29 -6.74 -8.36
N ALA A 170 18.14 -6.77 -9.03
CA ALA A 170 17.10 -5.77 -8.89
C ALA A 170 16.74 -5.54 -7.41
N TRP A 171 16.28 -6.58 -6.72
CA TRP A 171 15.80 -6.41 -5.35
C TRP A 171 16.88 -5.99 -4.35
N THR A 172 18.12 -6.38 -4.60
CA THR A 172 19.28 -5.92 -3.84
C THR A 172 19.47 -4.40 -3.99
N GLU A 173 19.45 -3.88 -5.22
CA GLU A 173 19.56 -2.44 -5.49
C GLU A 173 18.41 -1.64 -4.85
N ARG A 174 17.19 -2.19 -4.92
CA ARG A 174 16.01 -1.58 -4.29
C ARG A 174 16.18 -1.45 -2.77
N LEU A 175 16.65 -2.51 -2.11
CA LEU A 175 16.91 -2.47 -0.67
C LEU A 175 18.06 -1.52 -0.34
N ALA A 176 19.13 -1.51 -1.12
CA ALA A 176 20.22 -0.55 -0.96
C ALA A 176 19.73 0.91 -1.07
N SER A 177 18.75 1.18 -1.93
CA SER A 177 18.15 2.52 -2.09
C SER A 177 17.28 2.95 -0.89
N LEU A 178 16.65 2.00 -0.20
CA LEU A 178 15.81 2.26 0.98
C LEU A 178 16.61 2.33 2.29
N GLU A 179 17.81 1.75 2.31
CA GLU A 179 18.65 1.68 3.51
C GLU A 179 18.97 3.05 4.13
N PRO A 180 19.34 4.10 3.38
CA PRO A 180 19.58 5.43 3.96
C PRO A 180 18.34 6.04 4.62
N VAL A 181 17.14 5.74 4.10
CA VAL A 181 15.86 6.20 4.67
C VAL A 181 15.62 5.52 6.01
N TYR A 182 15.81 4.20 6.05
CA TYR A 182 15.69 3.40 7.27
C TYR A 182 16.69 3.83 8.34
N GLU A 183 17.98 3.95 8.00
CA GLU A 183 19.03 4.35 8.96
C GLU A 183 18.83 5.80 9.42
N GLY A 184 18.46 6.70 8.51
CA GLY A 184 18.15 8.09 8.85
C GLY A 184 16.97 8.22 9.82
N ALA A 185 15.93 7.39 9.66
CA ALA A 185 14.84 7.31 10.61
C ALA A 185 15.30 6.75 11.95
N ARG A 186 16.04 5.63 11.96
CA ARG A 186 16.57 5.00 13.18
C ARG A 186 17.41 5.98 14.01
N GLN A 187 18.29 6.74 13.38
CA GLN A 187 19.19 7.69 14.06
C GLN A 187 18.48 8.94 14.61
N LYS A 188 17.37 9.36 14.00
CA LYS A 188 16.61 10.57 14.41
C LYS A 188 15.54 10.28 15.46
N THR A 189 15.42 9.02 15.85
CA THR A 189 14.32 8.48 16.65
C THR A 189 14.84 7.97 17.99
N ASN A 190 13.92 7.75 18.93
CA ASN A 190 14.17 7.08 20.19
C ASN A 190 12.85 6.52 20.75
N ALA A 191 12.90 5.92 21.94
CA ALA A 191 11.73 5.32 22.59
C ALA A 191 10.59 6.31 22.97
N GLN A 192 10.85 7.62 23.00
CA GLN A 192 9.80 8.62 23.25
C GLN A 192 9.09 9.06 21.96
N PHE A 193 9.61 8.65 20.80
CA PHE A 193 9.08 9.08 19.52
C PHE A 193 7.80 8.31 19.15
N GLN A 194 6.89 9.00 18.49
CA GLN A 194 5.61 8.47 18.06
C GLN A 194 5.39 8.70 16.56
N TYR A 195 4.95 7.67 15.87
CA TYR A 195 4.58 7.72 14.46
C TYR A 195 3.11 7.36 14.30
N LEU A 196 2.35 8.20 13.61
CA LEU A 196 1.01 7.89 13.15
C LEU A 196 1.04 7.68 11.64
N VAL A 197 0.90 6.43 11.22
CA VAL A 197 1.20 6.00 9.86
C VAL A 197 -0.03 5.47 9.14
N ALA A 198 -0.08 5.78 7.86
CA ALA A 198 -1.10 5.40 6.90
C ALA A 198 -0.41 5.14 5.55
N ALA A 199 -1.05 4.35 4.69
CA ALA A 199 -0.54 3.86 3.43
C ALA A 199 0.78 3.10 3.63
N MET A 200 0.75 2.09 4.51
CA MET A 200 1.89 1.19 4.76
C MET A 200 2.31 0.40 3.50
N GLY A 201 1.47 0.46 2.47
CA GLY A 201 1.74 0.18 1.05
C GLY A 201 2.91 0.94 0.41
N ASN A 202 3.43 2.00 1.03
CA ASN A 202 4.53 2.80 0.50
C ASN A 202 5.89 2.38 1.10
N SER A 203 6.85 1.99 0.25
CA SER A 203 8.17 1.51 0.69
C SER A 203 8.97 2.52 1.53
N PHE A 204 8.87 3.82 1.26
CA PHE A 204 9.58 4.83 2.05
C PHE A 204 8.96 5.01 3.44
N ILE A 205 7.63 5.08 3.53
CA ILE A 205 6.92 5.11 4.83
C ILE A 205 7.29 3.88 5.64
N ARG A 206 7.28 2.70 5.01
CA ARG A 206 7.67 1.45 5.64
C ARG A 206 9.12 1.48 6.14
N ALA A 207 10.07 1.95 5.34
CA ALA A 207 11.47 2.07 5.74
C ALA A 207 11.63 3.00 6.95
N VAL A 208 10.95 4.16 6.96
CA VAL A 208 10.95 5.07 8.11
C VAL A 208 10.34 4.43 9.35
N SER A 209 9.17 3.79 9.21
CA SER A 209 8.49 3.11 10.31
C SER A 209 9.35 2.01 10.93
N LEU A 210 9.96 1.15 10.11
CA LEU A 210 10.84 0.08 10.59
C LEU A 210 12.07 0.64 11.30
N GLY A 211 12.68 1.70 10.76
CA GLY A 211 13.80 2.37 11.43
C GLY A 211 13.39 2.95 12.79
N GLY A 212 12.16 3.47 12.89
CA GLY A 212 11.61 3.97 14.14
C GLY A 212 11.37 2.87 15.17
N ILE A 213 10.76 1.74 14.77
CA ILE A 213 10.55 0.57 15.64
C ILE A 213 11.87 0.05 16.18
N ASP A 214 12.88 -0.09 15.32
CA ASP A 214 14.20 -0.58 15.73
C ASP A 214 14.93 0.39 16.68
N ALA A 215 14.56 1.68 16.68
CA ALA A 215 15.01 2.68 17.65
C ALA A 215 14.12 2.75 18.92
N GLY A 216 13.13 1.86 19.05
CA GLY A 216 12.21 1.75 20.18
C GLY A 216 10.98 2.64 20.12
N ALA A 217 10.72 3.35 19.02
CA ALA A 217 9.57 4.23 18.91
C ALA A 217 8.24 3.48 18.83
N THR A 218 7.17 4.17 19.23
CA THR A 218 5.80 3.72 18.96
C THR A 218 5.42 4.08 17.54
N VAL A 219 5.09 3.08 16.73
CA VAL A 219 4.55 3.24 15.38
C VAL A 219 3.13 2.70 15.35
N THR A 220 2.17 3.62 15.28
CA THR A 220 0.74 3.32 15.26
C THR A 220 0.20 3.38 13.83
N GLY A 221 -0.15 2.23 13.27
CA GLY A 221 -0.87 2.10 12.00
C GLY A 221 -2.35 2.42 12.15
N VAL A 222 -2.97 3.02 11.12
CA VAL A 222 -4.41 3.30 11.10
C VAL A 222 -5.08 2.52 9.98
N PHE A 223 -6.23 1.91 10.27
CA PHE A 223 -6.99 1.16 9.27
C PHE A 223 -7.32 1.99 8.01
N HIS A 224 -7.23 1.34 6.85
CA HIS A 224 -7.50 1.94 5.52
C HIS A 224 -8.92 1.72 4.97
N GLY A 225 -9.80 1.09 5.75
CA GLY A 225 -11.24 0.97 5.44
C GLY A 225 -11.65 -0.25 4.62
N HIS A 226 -10.71 -1.06 4.12
CA HIS A 226 -11.02 -2.12 3.14
C HIS A 226 -11.19 -3.54 3.72
N HIS A 227 -10.65 -3.83 4.92
CA HIS A 227 -10.38 -5.22 5.32
C HIS A 227 -10.93 -5.64 6.68
N VAL A 228 -11.80 -4.84 7.29
CA VAL A 228 -12.40 -5.20 8.58
C VAL A 228 -13.33 -6.40 8.39
N GLY A 229 -13.03 -7.52 9.06
CA GLY A 229 -13.80 -8.77 8.99
C GLY A 229 -13.25 -9.83 8.02
N TYR A 230 -12.23 -9.52 7.23
CA TYR A 230 -11.58 -10.51 6.38
C TYR A 230 -10.53 -11.30 7.16
N LYS A 231 -10.75 -12.61 7.33
CA LYS A 231 -9.89 -13.46 8.17
C LYS A 231 -8.65 -14.02 7.47
N ASN A 232 -8.67 -14.11 6.14
CA ASN A 232 -7.60 -14.75 5.36
C ASN A 232 -6.92 -13.76 4.42
N LEU A 233 -6.16 -12.82 4.98
CA LEU A 233 -5.42 -11.80 4.21
C LEU A 233 -3.96 -11.72 4.64
N ALA A 234 -3.17 -12.77 4.36
CA ALA A 234 -1.75 -12.79 4.70
C ALA A 234 -1.00 -11.55 4.17
N ASP A 235 -1.27 -11.18 2.91
CA ASP A 235 -0.60 -10.05 2.27
C ASP A 235 -0.98 -8.72 2.91
N TYR A 236 -2.24 -8.57 3.29
CA TYR A 236 -2.69 -7.39 4.05
C TYR A 236 -1.99 -7.30 5.40
N CYS A 237 -1.87 -8.42 6.12
CA CYS A 237 -1.16 -8.45 7.41
C CYS A 237 0.30 -8.05 7.24
N TYR A 238 0.94 -8.53 6.19
CA TYR A 238 2.33 -8.21 5.90
C TYR A 238 2.53 -6.73 5.56
N ILE A 239 1.60 -6.15 4.80
CA ILE A 239 1.60 -4.74 4.41
C ILE A 239 1.32 -3.84 5.61
N GLU A 240 0.18 -4.03 6.28
CA GLU A 240 -0.31 -3.11 7.31
C GLU A 240 0.34 -3.31 8.67
N PHE A 241 0.49 -4.57 9.11
CA PHE A 241 1.01 -4.87 10.45
C PHE A 241 2.53 -5.02 10.46
N GLY A 242 3.13 -5.40 9.34
CA GLY A 242 4.56 -5.69 9.26
C GLY A 242 5.50 -4.50 9.47
N ALA A 243 4.97 -3.29 9.69
CA ALA A 243 5.77 -2.10 9.93
C ALA A 243 5.16 -1.15 10.99
N CYS A 244 4.35 -1.67 11.89
CA CYS A 244 3.88 -0.96 13.08
C CYS A 244 4.00 -1.87 14.31
N ASN A 245 4.01 -1.31 15.51
CA ASN A 245 3.87 -2.06 16.76
C ASN A 245 2.56 -1.73 17.50
N GLU A 246 1.79 -0.75 17.02
CA GLU A 246 0.40 -0.55 17.42
C GLU A 246 -0.50 -0.41 16.18
N PHE A 247 -1.78 -0.74 16.32
CA PHE A 247 -2.75 -0.58 15.23
C PHE A 247 -4.10 -0.07 15.71
N ILE A 248 -4.71 0.84 14.97
CA ILE A 248 -6.03 1.42 15.28
C ILE A 248 -7.07 0.85 14.32
N GLY A 249 -8.08 0.19 14.89
CA GLY A 249 -9.31 -0.21 14.21
C GLY A 249 -10.45 0.81 14.36
N PRO A 250 -11.51 0.72 13.55
CA PRO A 250 -12.63 1.67 13.59
C PRO A 250 -13.48 1.57 14.87
N THR A 251 -13.65 0.35 15.38
CA THR A 251 -14.44 0.04 16.58
C THR A 251 -13.72 -1.04 17.40
N THR A 252 -14.13 -1.26 18.64
CA THR A 252 -13.53 -2.28 19.51
C THR A 252 -13.66 -3.67 18.87
N LYS A 253 -14.81 -3.96 18.26
CA LYS A 253 -15.03 -5.20 17.51
C LYS A 253 -14.10 -5.29 16.29
N GLY A 254 -13.91 -4.18 15.56
CA GLY A 254 -12.99 -4.11 14.43
C GLY A 254 -11.52 -4.33 14.85
N ALA A 255 -11.09 -3.68 15.94
CA ALA A 255 -9.75 -3.83 16.50
C ALA A 255 -9.49 -5.26 16.98
N ASN A 256 -10.46 -5.90 17.65
CA ASN A 256 -10.36 -7.30 18.04
C ASN A 256 -10.30 -8.24 16.82
N SER A 257 -11.13 -7.99 15.79
CA SER A 257 -11.05 -8.77 14.55
C SER A 257 -9.70 -8.63 13.86
N LEU A 258 -9.09 -7.44 13.87
CA LEU A 258 -7.75 -7.23 13.29
C LEU A 258 -6.66 -7.93 14.13
N ARG A 259 -6.81 -7.96 15.45
CA ARG A 259 -5.94 -8.72 16.35
C ARG A 259 -5.98 -10.21 16.04
N ASP A 260 -7.17 -10.79 15.89
CA ASP A 260 -7.33 -12.20 15.55
C ASP A 260 -6.64 -12.55 14.24
N VAL A 261 -6.78 -11.67 13.24
CA VAL A 261 -6.13 -11.80 11.94
C VAL A 261 -4.61 -11.70 12.05
N ALA A 262 -4.07 -10.74 12.80
CA ALA A 262 -2.63 -10.61 13.03
C ALA A 262 -2.04 -11.83 13.77
N ASN A 263 -2.79 -12.41 14.71
CA ASN A 263 -2.37 -13.59 15.46
C ASN A 263 -2.47 -14.90 14.67
N HIS A 264 -3.30 -14.92 13.62
CA HIS A 264 -3.42 -16.08 12.73
C HIS A 264 -2.10 -16.36 11.99
N PHE A 265 -1.38 -15.33 11.55
CA PHE A 265 -0.15 -15.48 10.78
C PHE A 265 1.11 -15.39 11.64
N GLU A 266 2.03 -16.33 11.46
CA GLU A 266 3.27 -16.43 12.23
C GLU A 266 4.15 -15.17 12.15
N PHE A 267 4.25 -14.56 10.96
CA PHE A 267 5.11 -13.40 10.75
C PHE A 267 4.57 -12.10 11.37
N THR A 268 3.34 -12.06 11.89
CA THR A 268 2.76 -10.92 12.62
C THR A 268 2.40 -11.23 14.07
N ARG A 269 2.28 -12.52 14.42
CA ARG A 269 1.94 -12.97 15.77
C ARG A 269 2.93 -12.39 16.79
N GLY A 270 2.40 -11.70 17.79
CA GLY A 270 3.20 -11.08 18.86
C GLY A 270 4.01 -9.85 18.48
N LYS A 271 3.95 -9.37 17.22
CA LYS A 271 4.67 -8.16 16.79
C LYS A 271 3.91 -6.86 17.06
N ILE A 272 2.58 -6.94 17.12
CA ILE A 272 1.73 -5.79 17.47
C ILE A 272 1.47 -5.85 18.98
N GLU A 273 1.99 -4.86 19.69
CA GLU A 273 1.85 -4.70 21.13
C GLU A 273 0.42 -4.34 21.52
N SER A 274 -0.25 -3.48 20.74
CA SER A 274 -1.61 -3.07 21.05
C SER A 274 -2.49 -2.85 19.81
N PHE A 275 -3.75 -3.26 19.95
CA PHE A 275 -4.83 -2.94 19.02
C PHE A 275 -5.79 -1.98 19.72
N LYS A 276 -5.88 -0.75 19.22
CA LYS A 276 -6.69 0.34 19.74
C LYS A 276 -7.94 0.52 18.88
N SER A 277 -8.94 1.19 19.45
CA SER A 277 -10.18 1.52 18.75
C SER A 277 -10.35 3.03 18.66
N LEU A 278 -10.84 3.50 17.52
CA LEU A 278 -11.28 4.88 17.32
C LEU A 278 -12.69 5.14 17.86
N GLU A 279 -13.52 4.09 17.96
CA GLU A 279 -14.97 4.15 18.21
C GLU A 279 -15.70 5.13 17.27
N THR A 280 -15.32 5.12 15.98
CA THR A 280 -15.91 6.04 15.00
C THR A 280 -17.34 5.64 14.65
N CYS A 281 -18.25 6.61 14.69
CA CYS A 281 -19.64 6.46 14.21
C CYS A 281 -19.81 6.86 12.74
N THR A 282 -18.74 7.31 12.07
CA THR A 282 -18.79 7.90 10.71
C THR A 282 -19.60 7.06 9.72
N TYR A 283 -19.34 5.76 9.63
CA TYR A 283 -20.05 4.87 8.70
C TYR A 283 -21.50 4.63 9.10
N HIS A 284 -21.78 4.59 10.40
CA HIS A 284 -23.14 4.47 10.91
C HIS A 284 -23.96 5.72 10.58
N ASP A 285 -23.40 6.90 10.80
CA ASP A 285 -24.05 8.18 10.51
C ASP A 285 -24.31 8.36 9.01
N LEU A 286 -23.35 7.96 8.17
CA LEU A 286 -23.54 7.93 6.72
C LEU A 286 -24.68 6.98 6.33
N TRP A 287 -24.72 5.78 6.92
CA TRP A 287 -25.79 4.83 6.67
C TRP A 287 -27.16 5.40 7.06
N ILE A 288 -27.31 5.93 8.29
CA ILE A 288 -28.56 6.56 8.76
C ILE A 288 -28.99 7.71 7.84
N ARG A 289 -28.07 8.59 7.45
CA ARG A 289 -28.34 9.73 6.56
C ARG A 289 -28.90 9.30 5.20
N HIS A 290 -28.47 8.15 4.69
CA HIS A 290 -28.82 7.68 3.35
C HIS A 290 -29.89 6.57 3.33
N GLN A 291 -30.27 6.02 4.49
CA GLN A 291 -31.25 4.95 4.59
C GLN A 291 -32.64 5.35 4.05
N GLY A 292 -33.00 6.64 4.14
CA GLY A 292 -34.29 7.17 3.67
C GLY A 292 -34.31 7.70 2.23
N THR A 293 -33.16 7.81 1.56
CA THR A 293 -33.07 8.47 0.24
C THR A 293 -33.34 7.57 -0.96
N LEU A 294 -33.44 6.24 -0.77
CA LEU A 294 -33.56 5.28 -1.87
C LEU A 294 -34.93 4.58 -1.86
N LYS A 295 -35.87 5.07 -2.66
CA LYS A 295 -37.02 4.26 -3.09
C LYS A 295 -36.54 3.30 -4.18
N ALA A 296 -36.01 2.15 -3.76
CA ALA A 296 -35.47 1.12 -4.66
C ALA A 296 -36.50 0.51 -5.63
N SER A 297 -37.80 0.71 -5.40
CA SER A 297 -38.86 -0.07 -6.03
C SER A 297 -39.11 0.21 -7.53
N GLN A 298 -38.40 1.14 -8.18
CA GLN A 298 -38.67 1.50 -9.58
C GLN A 298 -37.43 1.80 -10.46
N SER A 299 -36.20 1.73 -9.95
CA SER A 299 -35.04 2.04 -10.80
C SER A 299 -34.76 0.92 -11.79
N ARG A 300 -34.88 1.21 -13.09
CA ARG A 300 -34.37 0.37 -14.19
C ARG A 300 -32.89 0.60 -14.49
N ASN A 301 -32.23 1.48 -13.73
CA ASN A 301 -30.81 1.78 -13.89
C ASN A 301 -29.98 0.93 -12.93
N VAL A 302 -28.98 0.24 -13.47
CA VAL A 302 -27.97 -0.53 -12.71
C VAL A 302 -26.60 0.04 -13.03
N MET A 303 -25.86 0.47 -12.02
CA MET A 303 -24.47 0.88 -12.18
C MET A 303 -23.55 -0.26 -11.75
N ILE A 304 -22.70 -0.72 -12.67
CA ILE A 304 -21.63 -1.67 -12.38
C ILE A 304 -20.37 -0.88 -12.06
N LEU A 305 -19.77 -1.19 -10.91
CA LEU A 305 -18.48 -0.64 -10.49
C LEU A 305 -17.38 -1.58 -11.01
N GLY A 306 -16.59 -1.11 -11.95
CA GLY A 306 -15.55 -1.90 -12.58
C GLY A 306 -14.40 -2.27 -11.65
N PHE A 307 -13.91 -3.50 -11.77
CA PHE A 307 -12.67 -3.95 -11.16
C PHE A 307 -11.44 -3.34 -11.88
N PRO A 308 -10.27 -3.19 -11.22
CA PRO A 308 -9.05 -2.80 -11.90
C PRO A 308 -8.77 -3.72 -13.10
N ALA A 309 -8.75 -3.15 -14.30
CA ALA A 309 -8.37 -3.89 -15.50
C ALA A 309 -6.84 -3.93 -15.67
N ASP A 310 -6.15 -4.47 -14.68
CA ASP A 310 -4.69 -4.68 -14.70
C ASP A 310 -4.33 -6.14 -15.00
N ASP A 311 -3.05 -6.45 -15.11
CA ASP A 311 -2.53 -7.80 -15.29
C ASP A 311 -2.30 -8.52 -13.95
N ILE A 312 -2.73 -7.91 -12.84
CA ILE A 312 -2.39 -8.34 -11.50
C ILE A 312 -3.29 -9.49 -11.07
N ARG A 313 -2.67 -10.57 -10.60
CA ARG A 313 -3.37 -11.60 -9.85
C ARG A 313 -3.25 -11.28 -8.37
N TYR A 314 -4.33 -10.75 -7.80
CA TYR A 314 -4.39 -10.50 -6.38
C TYR A 314 -4.47 -11.83 -5.62
N SER A 315 -3.48 -12.08 -4.77
CA SER A 315 -3.28 -13.33 -4.02
C SER A 315 -4.38 -13.62 -2.98
N TYR A 316 -5.16 -12.60 -2.60
CA TYR A 316 -6.11 -12.68 -1.50
C TYR A 316 -7.52 -13.16 -1.91
N GLY A 317 -7.70 -13.66 -3.14
CA GLY A 317 -8.95 -14.27 -3.56
C GLY A 317 -8.86 -15.02 -4.88
N ALA A 318 -9.47 -16.21 -4.95
CA ALA A 318 -9.43 -17.08 -6.13
C ALA A 318 -10.01 -16.43 -7.40
N GLY A 319 -10.98 -15.52 -7.24
CA GLY A 319 -11.59 -14.79 -8.35
C GLY A 319 -10.96 -13.42 -8.63
N LEU A 320 -9.82 -13.07 -8.04
CA LEU A 320 -9.21 -11.73 -8.21
C LEU A 320 -8.11 -11.74 -9.27
N PHE A 321 -8.46 -12.29 -10.42
CA PHE A 321 -7.66 -12.21 -11.63
C PHE A 321 -8.47 -11.49 -12.69
N ASN A 322 -7.92 -10.40 -13.21
CA ASN A 322 -8.66 -9.45 -14.04
C ASN A 322 -9.37 -10.09 -15.26
N PRO A 323 -8.75 -10.97 -16.08
CA PRO A 323 -9.47 -11.58 -17.20
C PRO A 323 -10.77 -12.29 -16.82
N ILE A 324 -10.79 -12.97 -15.66
CA ILE A 324 -11.99 -13.64 -15.16
C ILE A 324 -13.04 -12.61 -14.71
N ARG A 325 -12.59 -11.52 -14.07
CA ARG A 325 -13.48 -10.44 -13.61
C ARG A 325 -14.09 -9.68 -14.76
N LEU A 326 -13.28 -9.29 -15.73
CA LEU A 326 -13.72 -8.60 -16.93
C LEU A 326 -14.75 -9.43 -17.71
N ASP A 327 -14.48 -10.72 -17.92
CA ASP A 327 -15.42 -11.63 -18.59
C ASP A 327 -16.75 -11.76 -17.81
N LEU A 328 -16.69 -11.79 -16.47
CA LEU A 328 -17.89 -11.76 -15.64
C LEU A 328 -18.65 -10.42 -15.76
N GLU A 329 -17.93 -9.29 -15.73
CA GLU A 329 -18.52 -7.95 -15.86
C GLU A 329 -19.22 -7.78 -17.21
N ILE A 330 -18.59 -8.20 -18.31
CA ILE A 330 -19.18 -8.16 -19.67
C ILE A 330 -20.45 -9.01 -19.73
N ARG A 331 -20.39 -10.27 -19.24
CA ARG A 331 -21.57 -11.15 -19.22
C ARG A 331 -22.70 -10.59 -18.35
N LEU A 332 -22.37 -9.96 -17.23
CA LEU A 332 -23.34 -9.28 -16.38
C LEU A 332 -24.00 -8.09 -17.10
N CYS A 333 -23.20 -7.24 -17.76
CA CYS A 333 -23.72 -6.12 -18.55
C CYS A 333 -24.71 -6.61 -19.61
N ARG A 334 -24.32 -7.60 -20.41
CA ARG A 334 -25.18 -8.22 -21.45
C ARG A 334 -26.47 -8.76 -20.89
N THR A 335 -26.39 -9.52 -19.79
CA THR A 335 -27.56 -10.15 -19.16
C THR A 335 -28.55 -9.11 -18.64
N LEU A 336 -28.06 -8.05 -17.99
CA LEU A 336 -28.88 -6.97 -17.48
C LEU A 336 -29.56 -6.18 -18.61
N ARG A 337 -28.83 -5.85 -19.68
CA ARG A 337 -29.41 -5.16 -20.85
C ARG A 337 -30.46 -6.02 -21.54
N ALA A 338 -30.18 -7.31 -21.75
CA ALA A 338 -31.14 -8.25 -22.30
C ALA A 338 -32.42 -8.38 -21.44
N SER A 339 -32.31 -8.09 -20.13
CA SER A 339 -33.43 -8.07 -19.19
C SER A 339 -34.14 -6.70 -19.10
N GLY A 340 -33.78 -5.74 -19.96
CA GLY A 340 -34.42 -4.41 -20.04
C GLY A 340 -33.95 -3.40 -18.99
N TYR A 341 -32.78 -3.60 -18.37
CA TYR A 341 -32.16 -2.59 -17.53
C TYR A 341 -31.28 -1.64 -18.34
N LYS A 342 -31.23 -0.37 -17.95
CA LYS A 342 -30.18 0.57 -18.36
C LYS A 342 -28.93 0.28 -17.54
N VAL A 343 -27.83 -0.06 -18.17
CA VAL A 343 -26.57 -0.41 -17.51
C VAL A 343 -25.58 0.74 -17.64
N LEU A 344 -25.16 1.30 -16.51
CA LEU A 344 -24.09 2.29 -16.41
C LEU A 344 -22.82 1.57 -15.95
N TYR A 345 -21.66 1.94 -16.47
CA TYR A 345 -20.40 1.36 -16.05
C TYR A 345 -19.42 2.42 -15.57
N LYS A 346 -19.04 2.32 -14.29
CA LYS A 346 -18.05 3.18 -13.69
C LYS A 346 -16.71 2.45 -13.65
N PRO A 347 -15.77 2.72 -14.59
CA PRO A 347 -14.50 2.02 -14.61
C PRO A 347 -13.64 2.34 -13.38
N HIS A 348 -12.76 1.42 -13.01
CA HIS A 348 -11.78 1.66 -11.96
C HIS A 348 -10.84 2.81 -12.37
N PRO A 349 -10.48 3.74 -11.45
CA PRO A 349 -9.66 4.90 -11.80
C PRO A 349 -8.30 4.58 -12.42
N SER A 350 -7.67 3.46 -12.04
CA SER A 350 -6.36 3.05 -12.57
C SER A 350 -6.41 2.46 -13.99
N SER A 351 -7.60 2.12 -14.50
CA SER A 351 -7.75 1.38 -15.76
C SER A 351 -8.82 1.97 -16.68
N ILE A 352 -9.18 3.25 -16.49
CA ILE A 352 -10.29 3.92 -17.20
C ILE A 352 -10.26 3.68 -18.71
N ASN A 353 -9.12 3.93 -19.36
CA ASN A 353 -9.02 3.85 -20.81
C ASN A 353 -9.19 2.41 -21.32
N LEU A 354 -8.54 1.46 -20.65
CA LEU A 354 -8.62 0.05 -21.03
C LEU A 354 -10.02 -0.51 -20.78
N SER A 355 -10.60 -0.24 -19.60
CA SER A 355 -11.95 -0.69 -19.28
C SER A 355 -12.98 -0.10 -20.25
N ARG A 356 -12.87 1.18 -20.64
CA ARG A 356 -13.75 1.76 -21.67
C ARG A 356 -13.62 1.04 -23.00
N ALA A 357 -12.40 0.83 -23.48
CA ALA A 357 -12.16 0.15 -24.75
C ALA A 357 -12.76 -1.26 -24.80
N LEU A 358 -12.86 -1.94 -23.65
CA LEU A 358 -13.34 -3.31 -23.55
C LEU A 358 -14.85 -3.45 -23.29
N ILE A 359 -15.49 -2.43 -22.70
CA ILE A 359 -16.87 -2.52 -22.18
C ILE A 359 -17.84 -1.54 -22.85
N GLN A 360 -17.36 -0.52 -23.56
CA GLN A 360 -18.22 0.56 -24.09
C GLN A 360 -19.44 0.07 -24.91
N ASP A 361 -19.31 -1.03 -25.65
CA ASP A 361 -20.39 -1.56 -26.49
C ASP A 361 -21.42 -2.38 -25.69
N GLU A 362 -21.07 -2.73 -24.45
CA GLU A 362 -21.84 -3.58 -23.56
C GLU A 362 -22.72 -2.80 -22.59
N VAL A 363 -22.62 -1.46 -22.57
CA VAL A 363 -23.23 -0.58 -21.58
C VAL A 363 -23.92 0.61 -22.26
N ASP A 364 -24.78 1.31 -21.53
CA ASP A 364 -25.49 2.48 -22.06
C ASP A 364 -24.80 3.80 -21.69
N GLU A 365 -23.92 3.79 -20.68
CA GLU A 365 -23.14 4.95 -20.22
C GLU A 365 -21.83 4.56 -19.52
#